data_AF-A0A7F8QBG3-F1
#
_entry.id   AF-A0A7F8QBG3-F1
#
_cell.length_a   1.000
_cell.length_b   1.000
_cell.length_c   1.000
_cell.angle_alpha   90.00
_cell.angle_beta   90.00
_cell.angle_gamma   90.00
#
_symmetry.space_group_name_H-M   'P 1'
#
loop_
_entity.id
_entity.type
_entity.pdbx_description
1 polymer ?
#
loop_
_entity_poly.entity_id
_entity_poly.type
_entity_poly.pdbx_seq_one_letter_code
_entity_poly.pdbx_strand_id
1 'polypeptide(L)'
;MFVAPQVVSTYVALSQFSQNMGDRDKWLQCEQMAIQKSSLCWFSREGLLATAQLMQALAYTKLCLGHLDFSIKLGFQAHEICRHLKKPALENLVLSVLFRSAFLKKKFDLCVHVLESQWALISQGRDVLGLACFYSACLDLLLYGKGLLCRPFGECLHFIQHCEHSCILNSQSNVMLGVHSSLAMWFAQDSQWNLFEHHFSKARQLVKRTNASLFGSHGFVRFLECHVLVLQKMPEGVFMHTPPETRSQTLKYCEEFFSRCVTCPVYHQWVSELKASIMRYGKRESMSSTNIVRPFDTCLTRIWIEGEFLEENNSFGRNLGIQRFDRVADVKENKDEEEIKDCVC
;
A
#
# COMPACT_ATOMS: atom_id res chain seq x y z
N MET A 1 -29.83 -30.20 -9.92
CA MET A 1 -28.39 -30.36 -10.20
C MET A 1 -27.62 -29.67 -9.08
N PHE A 2 -27.01 -30.42 -8.16
CA PHE A 2 -26.14 -29.84 -7.15
C PHE A 2 -24.93 -29.24 -7.85
N VAL A 3 -24.73 -27.92 -7.75
CA VAL A 3 -23.50 -27.31 -8.21
C VAL A 3 -22.43 -27.59 -7.18
N ALA A 4 -21.36 -28.25 -7.59
CA ALA A 4 -20.21 -28.50 -6.72
C ALA A 4 -19.57 -27.16 -6.33
N PRO A 5 -19.38 -26.86 -5.03
CA PRO A 5 -18.72 -25.63 -4.56
C PRO A 5 -17.39 -25.33 -5.27
N GLN A 6 -16.68 -26.37 -5.71
CA GLN A 6 -15.44 -26.27 -6.50
C GLN A 6 -15.64 -25.47 -7.80
N VAL A 7 -16.79 -25.59 -8.47
CA VAL A 7 -17.08 -24.85 -9.71
C VAL A 7 -17.10 -23.35 -9.45
N VAL A 8 -17.71 -22.93 -8.33
CA VAL A 8 -17.73 -21.51 -7.92
C VAL A 8 -16.30 -21.04 -7.64
N SER A 9 -15.52 -21.80 -6.86
CA SER A 9 -14.12 -21.48 -6.57
C SER A 9 -13.26 -21.34 -7.83
N THR A 10 -13.46 -22.20 -8.84
CA THR A 10 -12.74 -22.12 -10.12
C THR A 10 -13.07 -20.84 -10.87
N TYR A 11 -14.35 -20.48 -11.00
CA TYR A 11 -14.74 -19.23 -11.67
C TYR A 11 -14.26 -17.99 -10.90
N VAL A 12 -14.26 -18.03 -9.56
CA VAL A 12 -13.67 -16.97 -8.73
C VAL A 12 -12.18 -16.82 -9.02
N ALA A 13 -11.41 -17.91 -9.03
CA ALA A 13 -9.98 -17.86 -9.29
C ALA A 13 -9.67 -17.34 -10.71
N LEU A 14 -10.42 -17.78 -11.73
CA LEU A 14 -10.30 -17.29 -13.10
C LEU A 14 -10.67 -15.82 -13.23
N SER A 15 -11.72 -15.38 -12.53
CA SER A 15 -12.15 -13.99 -12.47
C SER A 15 -11.03 -13.11 -11.92
N GLN A 16 -10.47 -13.45 -10.75
CA GLN A 16 -9.39 -12.69 -10.12
C GLN A 16 -8.11 -12.68 -10.96
N PHE A 17 -7.73 -13.81 -11.54
CA PHE A 17 -6.57 -13.89 -12.42
C PHE A 17 -6.74 -12.96 -13.63
N SER A 18 -7.89 -13.03 -14.30
CA SER A 18 -8.17 -12.21 -15.50
C SER A 18 -8.19 -10.73 -15.14
N GLN A 19 -8.80 -10.36 -14.01
CA GLN A 19 -8.79 -9.00 -13.50
C GLN A 19 -7.36 -8.49 -13.27
N ASN A 20 -6.50 -9.29 -12.62
CA ASN A 20 -5.11 -8.94 -12.35
C ASN A 20 -4.24 -8.86 -13.61
N MET A 21 -4.65 -9.51 -14.70
CA MET A 21 -4.01 -9.40 -16.01
C MET A 21 -4.55 -8.25 -16.87
N GLY A 22 -5.58 -7.54 -16.41
CA GLY A 22 -6.22 -6.47 -17.18
C GLY A 22 -7.22 -6.96 -18.23
N ASP A 23 -7.54 -8.26 -18.25
CA ASP A 23 -8.52 -8.85 -19.18
C ASP A 23 -9.94 -8.64 -18.63
N ARG A 24 -10.56 -7.53 -19.06
CA ARG A 24 -11.87 -7.09 -18.58
C ARG A 24 -12.99 -8.04 -18.98
N ASP A 25 -12.98 -8.54 -20.21
CA ASP A 25 -14.08 -9.33 -20.75
C ASP A 25 -14.15 -10.69 -20.05
N LYS A 26 -12.99 -11.36 -19.94
CA LYS A 26 -12.91 -12.66 -19.25
C LYS A 26 -13.16 -12.55 -17.76
N TRP A 27 -12.69 -11.46 -17.12
CA TRP A 27 -12.99 -11.15 -15.73
C TRP A 27 -14.49 -11.11 -15.46
N LEU A 28 -15.22 -10.25 -16.18
CA LEU A 28 -16.65 -10.04 -15.97
C LEU A 28 -17.46 -11.30 -16.27
N GLN A 29 -17.10 -12.02 -17.34
CA GLN A 29 -17.74 -13.30 -17.68
C GLN A 29 -17.58 -14.32 -16.55
N CYS A 30 -16.36 -14.50 -16.02
CA CYS A 30 -16.11 -15.46 -14.94
C CYS A 30 -16.79 -15.06 -13.63
N GLU A 31 -16.80 -13.76 -13.29
CA GLU A 31 -17.50 -13.25 -12.10
C GLU A 31 -19.01 -13.55 -12.18
N GLN A 32 -19.62 -13.29 -13.34
CA GLN A 32 -21.05 -13.58 -13.56
C GLN A 32 -21.34 -15.07 -13.40
N MET A 33 -20.49 -15.94 -13.96
CA MET A 33 -20.64 -17.39 -13.81
C MET A 33 -20.52 -17.81 -12.34
N ALA A 34 -19.57 -17.27 -11.57
CA ALA A 34 -19.41 -17.58 -10.15
C ALA A 34 -20.67 -17.19 -9.35
N ILE A 35 -21.26 -16.02 -9.61
CA ILE A 35 -22.50 -15.55 -8.97
C ILE A 35 -23.68 -16.47 -9.32
N GLN A 36 -23.87 -16.81 -10.60
CA GLN A 36 -24.98 -17.67 -11.01
C GLN A 36 -24.90 -19.06 -10.36
N LYS A 37 -23.68 -19.60 -10.25
CA LYS A 37 -23.42 -20.95 -9.72
C LYS A 37 -23.47 -21.03 -8.18
N SER A 38 -23.34 -19.90 -7.46
CA SER A 38 -23.30 -19.88 -5.98
C SER A 38 -24.66 -19.97 -5.29
N SER A 39 -25.76 -19.74 -6.03
CA SER A 39 -27.14 -19.77 -5.51
C SER A 39 -27.53 -21.07 -4.78
N LEU A 40 -26.77 -22.15 -4.94
CA LEU A 40 -27.05 -23.48 -4.41
C LEU A 40 -26.05 -23.97 -3.34
N CYS A 41 -25.08 -23.16 -2.92
CA CYS A 41 -23.92 -23.63 -2.17
C CYS A 41 -23.98 -23.43 -0.64
N TRP A 42 -25.08 -23.00 -0.02
CA TRP A 42 -25.01 -22.49 1.37
C TRP A 42 -25.01 -23.54 2.49
N PHE A 43 -25.34 -24.79 2.19
CA PHE A 43 -25.65 -25.81 3.22
C PHE A 43 -24.49 -26.72 3.64
N SER A 44 -23.27 -26.47 3.15
CA SER A 44 -22.08 -27.26 3.48
C SER A 44 -20.90 -26.38 3.88
N ARG A 45 -19.91 -26.97 4.56
CA ARG A 45 -18.67 -26.25 4.92
C ARG A 45 -17.91 -25.79 3.68
N GLU A 46 -17.83 -26.63 2.66
CA GLU A 46 -17.24 -26.35 1.35
C GLU A 46 -18.01 -25.26 0.63
N GLY A 47 -19.32 -25.31 0.78
CA GLY A 47 -20.25 -24.30 0.33
C GLY A 47 -20.02 -22.91 0.94
N LEU A 48 -19.93 -22.84 2.27
CA LEU A 48 -19.58 -21.60 2.99
C LEU A 48 -18.20 -21.08 2.59
N LEU A 49 -17.22 -21.96 2.37
CA LEU A 49 -15.91 -21.56 1.87
C LEU A 49 -16.00 -20.93 0.47
N ALA A 50 -16.76 -21.53 -0.45
CA ALA A 50 -16.99 -20.98 -1.78
C ALA A 50 -17.72 -19.63 -1.71
N THR A 51 -18.68 -19.48 -0.81
CA THR A 51 -19.36 -18.20 -0.54
C THR A 51 -18.37 -17.15 -0.02
N ALA A 52 -17.49 -17.49 0.92
CA ALA A 52 -16.47 -16.58 1.42
C ALA A 52 -15.49 -16.13 0.32
N GLN A 53 -15.05 -17.06 -0.53
CA GLN A 53 -14.19 -16.76 -1.68
C GLN A 53 -14.89 -15.82 -2.68
N LEU A 54 -16.16 -16.10 -2.99
CA LEU A 54 -16.96 -15.23 -3.86
C LEU A 54 -17.13 -13.84 -3.26
N MET A 55 -17.49 -13.73 -1.97
CA MET A 55 -17.63 -12.43 -1.30
C MET A 55 -16.32 -11.65 -1.27
N GLN A 56 -15.19 -12.32 -1.00
CA GLN A 56 -13.87 -11.69 -1.03
C GLN A 56 -13.53 -11.18 -2.44
N ALA A 57 -13.80 -11.97 -3.48
CA ALA A 57 -13.55 -11.57 -4.86
C ALA A 57 -14.46 -10.42 -5.30
N LEU A 58 -15.74 -10.44 -4.93
CA LEU A 58 -16.66 -9.33 -5.19
C LEU A 58 -16.24 -8.07 -4.43
N ALA A 59 -15.81 -8.19 -3.17
CA ALA A 59 -15.26 -7.05 -2.43
C ALA A 59 -14.07 -6.43 -3.16
N TYR A 60 -13.13 -7.27 -3.62
CA TYR A 60 -11.99 -6.83 -4.43
C TYR A 60 -12.41 -6.13 -5.74
N THR A 61 -13.39 -6.69 -6.47
CA THR A 61 -13.99 -6.05 -7.65
C THR A 61 -14.57 -4.69 -7.30
N LYS A 62 -15.40 -4.59 -6.25
CA LYS A 62 -16.02 -3.33 -5.84
C LYS A 62 -14.99 -2.29 -5.41
N LEU A 63 -13.92 -2.70 -4.74
CA LEU A 63 -12.79 -1.83 -4.43
C LEU A 63 -12.15 -1.28 -5.72
N CYS A 64 -11.77 -2.15 -6.65
CA CYS A 64 -11.11 -1.74 -7.89
C CYS A 64 -11.96 -0.77 -8.73
N LEU A 65 -13.29 -0.95 -8.69
CA LEU A 65 -14.26 -0.07 -9.36
C LEU A 65 -14.61 1.20 -8.56
N GLY A 66 -14.06 1.39 -7.36
CA GLY A 66 -14.33 2.57 -6.52
C GLY A 66 -15.65 2.51 -5.73
N HIS A 67 -16.34 1.37 -5.72
CA HIS A 67 -17.55 1.14 -4.91
C HIS A 67 -17.15 0.76 -3.47
N LEU A 68 -16.48 1.68 -2.78
CA LEU A 68 -15.74 1.40 -1.54
C LEU A 68 -16.65 0.95 -0.38
N ASP A 69 -17.83 1.54 -0.20
CA ASP A 69 -18.76 1.13 0.88
C ASP A 69 -19.30 -0.29 0.64
N PHE A 70 -19.54 -0.65 -0.62
CA PHE A 70 -19.97 -2.00 -1.00
C PHE A 70 -18.85 -3.02 -0.80
N SER A 71 -17.61 -2.65 -1.14
CA SER A 71 -16.42 -3.44 -0.86
C SER A 71 -16.27 -3.73 0.63
N ILE A 72 -16.40 -2.69 1.49
CA ILE A 72 -16.29 -2.83 2.94
C ILE A 72 -17.37 -3.78 3.48
N LYS A 73 -18.62 -3.61 3.04
CA LYS A 73 -19.73 -4.49 3.45
C LYS A 73 -19.46 -5.95 3.10
N LEU A 74 -19.09 -6.23 1.85
CA LEU A 74 -18.78 -7.60 1.39
C LEU A 74 -17.55 -8.17 2.10
N GLY A 75 -16.52 -7.34 2.33
CA GLY A 75 -15.31 -7.72 3.04
C GLY A 75 -15.60 -8.18 4.47
N PHE A 76 -16.43 -7.45 5.23
CA PHE A 76 -16.80 -7.88 6.58
C PHE A 76 -17.62 -9.16 6.59
N GLN A 77 -18.53 -9.36 5.62
CA GLN A 77 -19.26 -10.62 5.47
C GLN A 77 -18.31 -11.78 5.20
N ALA A 78 -17.34 -11.61 4.29
CA ALA A 78 -16.33 -12.62 4.00
C ALA A 78 -15.44 -12.90 5.22
N HIS A 79 -15.02 -11.87 5.95
CA HIS A 79 -14.18 -11.96 7.14
C HIS A 79 -14.83 -12.83 8.21
N GLU A 80 -16.12 -12.59 8.50
CA GLU A 80 -16.85 -13.37 9.51
C GLU A 80 -16.92 -14.86 9.15
N ILE A 81 -17.19 -15.18 7.89
CA ILE A 81 -17.21 -16.57 7.42
C ILE A 81 -15.80 -17.19 7.51
N CYS A 82 -14.75 -16.46 7.11
CA CYS A 82 -13.38 -16.97 7.15
C CYS A 82 -12.92 -17.28 8.59
N ARG A 83 -13.26 -16.40 9.53
CA ARG A 83 -12.98 -16.55 10.96
C ARG A 83 -13.68 -17.79 11.51
N HIS A 84 -14.96 -17.96 11.20
CA HIS A 84 -15.73 -19.14 11.58
C HIS A 84 -15.14 -20.45 11.01
N LEU A 85 -14.73 -20.43 9.74
CA LEU A 85 -14.15 -21.60 9.06
C LEU A 85 -12.67 -21.86 9.40
N LYS A 86 -12.02 -20.96 10.14
CA LYS A 86 -10.58 -20.95 10.44
C LYS A 86 -9.73 -21.01 9.16
N LYS A 87 -9.95 -20.05 8.25
CA LYS A 87 -9.25 -19.95 6.96
C LYS A 87 -8.31 -18.74 6.92
N PRO A 88 -7.15 -18.79 7.60
CA PRO A 88 -6.29 -17.62 7.81
C PRO A 88 -5.75 -17.01 6.51
N ALA A 89 -5.40 -17.83 5.51
CA ALA A 89 -4.91 -17.28 4.23
C ALA A 89 -5.98 -16.45 3.50
N LEU A 90 -7.24 -16.91 3.48
CA LEU A 90 -8.34 -16.16 2.86
C LEU A 90 -8.72 -14.94 3.71
N GLU A 91 -8.72 -15.10 5.03
CA GLU A 91 -8.97 -14.02 5.97
C GLU A 91 -7.96 -12.87 5.81
N ASN A 92 -6.67 -13.18 5.63
CA ASN A 92 -5.62 -12.19 5.37
C ASN A 92 -5.86 -11.41 4.06
N LEU A 93 -6.31 -12.10 3.00
CA LEU A 93 -6.70 -11.46 1.74
C LEU A 93 -7.91 -10.53 1.90
N VAL A 94 -8.92 -10.95 2.67
CA VAL A 94 -10.08 -10.11 2.99
C VAL A 94 -9.66 -8.86 3.76
N LEU A 95 -8.82 -9.00 4.78
CA LEU A 95 -8.31 -7.88 5.57
C LEU A 95 -7.52 -6.90 4.72
N SER A 96 -6.74 -7.38 3.75
CA SER A 96 -6.03 -6.52 2.80
C SER A 96 -6.99 -5.68 1.92
N VAL A 97 -8.12 -6.26 1.49
CA VAL A 97 -9.17 -5.53 0.74
C VAL A 97 -9.89 -4.52 1.64
N LEU A 98 -10.21 -4.90 2.89
CA LEU A 98 -10.84 -4.03 3.87
C LEU A 98 -9.96 -2.81 4.18
N PHE A 99 -8.67 -3.04 4.45
CA PHE A 99 -7.71 -1.98 4.71
C PHE A 99 -7.70 -0.99 3.54
N ARG A 100 -7.53 -1.49 2.31
CA ARG A 100 -7.40 -0.60 1.16
C ARG A 100 -8.68 0.18 0.88
N SER A 101 -9.84 -0.45 1.07
CA SER A 101 -11.14 0.20 0.91
C SER A 101 -11.34 1.30 1.96
N ALA A 102 -10.99 1.03 3.22
CA ALA A 102 -11.06 1.99 4.31
C ALA A 102 -10.08 3.15 4.11
N PHE A 103 -8.86 2.85 3.66
CA PHE A 103 -7.81 3.83 3.39
C PHE A 103 -8.24 4.82 2.30
N LEU A 104 -8.76 4.32 1.18
CA LEU A 104 -9.26 5.18 0.10
C LEU A 104 -10.54 5.95 0.49
N LYS A 105 -11.32 5.44 1.46
CA LYS A 105 -12.44 6.16 2.10
C LYS A 105 -12.00 7.15 3.19
N LYS A 106 -10.70 7.25 3.51
CA LYS A 106 -10.16 8.04 4.62
C LYS A 106 -10.75 7.64 6.00
N LYS A 107 -11.24 6.41 6.15
CA LYS A 107 -11.71 5.86 7.43
C LYS A 107 -10.53 5.29 8.21
N PHE A 108 -9.68 6.16 8.75
CA PHE A 108 -8.42 5.76 9.36
C PHE A 108 -8.59 4.90 10.62
N ASP A 109 -9.59 5.15 11.45
CA ASP A 109 -9.86 4.32 12.63
C ASP A 109 -10.18 2.86 12.22
N LEU A 110 -10.94 2.70 11.12
CA LEU A 110 -11.20 1.40 10.54
C LEU A 110 -9.93 0.76 9.96
N CYS A 111 -9.02 1.55 9.39
CA CYS A 111 -7.73 1.04 8.91
C CYS A 111 -6.92 0.45 10.07
N VAL A 112 -6.83 1.16 11.20
CA VAL A 112 -6.12 0.69 12.40
C VAL A 112 -6.73 -0.62 12.90
N HIS A 113 -8.06 -0.67 13.06
CA HIS A 113 -8.76 -1.87 13.50
C HIS A 113 -8.53 -3.09 12.59
N VAL A 114 -8.56 -2.88 11.27
CA VAL A 114 -8.28 -3.94 10.29
C VAL A 114 -6.83 -4.41 10.41
N LEU A 115 -5.86 -3.51 10.59
CA LEU A 115 -4.46 -3.87 10.74
C LEU A 115 -4.16 -4.59 12.07
N GLU A 116 -4.84 -4.25 13.16
CA GLU A 116 -4.76 -5.01 14.42
C GLU A 116 -5.24 -6.44 14.23
N SER A 117 -6.38 -6.61 13.54
CA SER A 117 -6.92 -7.93 13.20
C SER A 117 -5.97 -8.72 12.30
N GLN A 118 -5.37 -8.06 11.31
CA GLN A 118 -4.39 -8.66 10.42
C GLN A 118 -3.12 -9.08 11.17
N TRP A 119 -2.62 -8.24 12.08
CA TRP A 119 -1.47 -8.55 12.93
C TRP A 119 -1.72 -9.78 13.80
N ALA A 120 -2.88 -9.87 14.45
CA ALA A 120 -3.25 -11.03 15.26
C ALA A 120 -3.21 -12.35 14.45
N LEU A 121 -3.50 -12.27 13.14
CA LEU A 121 -3.50 -13.41 12.23
C LEU A 121 -2.09 -13.80 11.74
N ILE A 122 -1.26 -12.82 11.38
CA ILE A 122 0.01 -13.07 10.67
C ILE A 122 1.24 -13.11 11.59
N SER A 123 1.17 -12.51 12.79
CA SER A 123 2.31 -12.42 13.72
C SER A 123 2.77 -13.77 14.26
N GLN A 124 1.89 -14.75 14.31
CA GLN A 124 2.19 -16.11 14.78
C GLN A 124 2.66 -17.04 13.65
N GLY A 125 2.62 -16.58 12.40
CA GLY A 125 2.86 -17.38 11.22
C GLY A 125 4.20 -17.09 10.53
N ARG A 126 4.56 -17.95 9.56
CA ARG A 126 5.67 -17.73 8.62
C ARG A 126 5.22 -17.05 7.32
N ASP A 127 4.09 -16.33 7.36
CA ASP A 127 3.51 -15.66 6.17
C ASP A 127 4.25 -14.35 5.87
N VAL A 128 5.44 -14.47 5.30
CA VAL A 128 6.31 -13.34 4.95
C VAL A 128 5.62 -12.40 3.95
N LEU A 129 4.79 -12.92 3.04
CA LEU A 129 4.02 -12.09 2.11
C LEU A 129 2.93 -11.30 2.84
N GLY A 130 2.21 -11.95 3.75
CA GLY A 130 1.25 -11.27 4.63
C GLY A 130 1.88 -10.16 5.45
N LEU A 131 3.06 -10.41 6.03
CA LEU A 131 3.83 -9.39 6.75
C LEU A 131 4.26 -8.23 5.83
N ALA A 132 4.72 -8.51 4.61
CA ALA A 132 5.07 -7.46 3.66
C ALA A 132 3.87 -6.58 3.27
N CYS A 133 2.70 -7.19 3.05
CA CYS A 133 1.46 -6.45 2.82
C CYS A 133 1.07 -5.57 4.03
N PHE A 134 1.18 -6.13 5.23
CA PHE A 134 0.91 -5.41 6.49
C PHE A 134 1.85 -4.21 6.68
N TYR A 135 3.16 -4.39 6.58
CA TYR A 135 4.11 -3.29 6.73
C TYR A 135 4.00 -2.26 5.60
N SER A 136 3.66 -2.69 4.36
CA SER A 136 3.32 -1.74 3.29
C SER A 136 2.10 -0.88 3.65
N ALA A 137 1.09 -1.44 4.31
CA ALA A 137 -0.09 -0.72 4.77
C ALA A 137 0.24 0.22 5.94
N CYS A 138 1.12 -0.18 6.87
CA CYS A 138 1.63 0.70 7.92
C CYS A 138 2.38 1.91 7.34
N LEU A 139 3.23 1.71 6.34
CA LEU A 139 3.90 2.80 5.63
C LEU A 139 2.90 3.76 4.97
N ASP A 140 1.85 3.21 4.34
CA ASP A 140 0.77 4.04 3.79
C ASP A 140 0.09 4.89 4.86
N LEU A 141 -0.16 4.39 6.08
CA LEU A 141 -0.73 5.21 7.15
C LEU A 141 0.26 6.24 7.73
N LEU A 142 1.55 5.88 7.82
CA LEU A 142 2.60 6.75 8.35
C LEU A 142 2.73 8.02 7.50
N LEU A 143 2.67 7.89 6.17
CA LEU A 143 2.73 9.01 5.24
C LEU A 143 1.58 10.02 5.39
N TYR A 144 0.46 9.62 5.99
CA TYR A 144 -0.75 10.43 6.19
C TYR A 144 -0.98 10.82 7.66
N GLY A 145 0.03 10.64 8.52
CA GLY A 145 0.02 11.12 9.91
C GLY A 145 -0.79 10.28 10.90
N LYS A 146 -1.37 9.16 10.47
CA LYS A 146 -2.15 8.24 11.35
C LYS A 146 -1.44 6.91 11.62
N GLY A 147 -0.29 6.65 10.99
CA GLY A 147 0.41 5.36 11.07
C GLY A 147 1.12 5.06 12.39
N LEU A 148 1.39 6.08 13.22
CA LEU A 148 1.97 5.86 14.56
C LEU A 148 1.07 5.00 15.46
N LEU A 149 -0.22 4.88 15.13
CA LEU A 149 -1.18 4.04 15.85
C LEU A 149 -1.02 2.54 15.56
N CYS A 150 -0.29 2.15 14.51
CA CYS A 150 -0.10 0.74 14.16
C CYS A 150 1.34 0.26 14.43
N ARG A 151 2.31 0.76 13.65
CA ARG A 151 3.72 0.38 13.74
C ARG A 151 4.61 1.59 13.46
N PRO A 152 5.69 1.80 14.25
CA PRO A 152 6.61 2.88 14.00
C PRO A 152 7.41 2.64 12.72
N PHE A 153 7.89 3.72 12.10
CA PHE A 153 8.66 3.64 10.85
C PHE A 153 9.91 2.76 10.99
N GLY A 154 10.65 2.89 12.09
CA GLY A 154 11.87 2.10 12.31
C GLY A 154 11.63 0.58 12.30
N GLU A 155 10.49 0.13 12.82
CA GLU A 155 10.09 -1.28 12.75
C GLU A 155 9.77 -1.71 11.32
N CYS A 156 9.00 -0.88 10.58
CA CYS A 156 8.67 -1.14 9.19
C CYS A 156 9.95 -1.26 8.33
N LEU A 157 10.90 -0.34 8.51
CA LEU A 157 12.17 -0.34 7.82
C LEU A 157 13.00 -1.57 8.15
N HIS A 158 13.13 -1.91 9.44
CA HIS A 158 13.89 -3.08 9.88
C HIS A 158 13.34 -4.38 9.28
N PHE A 159 12.01 -4.55 9.25
CA PHE A 159 11.39 -5.71 8.60
C PHE A 159 11.74 -5.80 7.12
N ILE A 160 11.63 -4.68 6.38
CA ILE A 160 11.88 -4.66 4.94
C ILE A 160 13.36 -4.93 4.64
N GLN A 161 14.28 -4.36 5.43
CA GLN A 161 15.71 -4.61 5.33
C GLN A 161 16.06 -6.09 5.56
N HIS A 162 15.46 -6.71 6.57
CA HIS A 162 15.64 -8.14 6.83
C HIS A 162 15.10 -9.01 5.68
N CYS A 163 14.09 -8.52 4.98
CA CYS A 163 13.41 -9.19 3.89
C CYS A 163 14.06 -9.00 2.51
N GLU A 164 15.08 -8.14 2.35
CA GLU A 164 15.67 -7.84 1.04
C GLU A 164 16.30 -9.08 0.37
N HIS A 165 16.77 -10.02 1.17
CA HIS A 165 17.35 -11.27 0.69
C HIS A 165 16.31 -12.40 0.51
N SER A 166 15.03 -12.14 0.80
CA SER A 166 13.96 -13.13 0.66
C SER A 166 13.66 -13.40 -0.80
N CYS A 167 13.93 -14.63 -1.27
CA CYS A 167 13.56 -15.06 -2.62
C CYS A 167 12.04 -14.99 -2.87
N ILE A 168 11.25 -15.24 -1.82
CA ILE A 168 9.79 -15.14 -1.86
C ILE A 168 9.40 -13.70 -2.18
N LEU A 169 9.85 -12.72 -1.41
CA LEU A 169 9.46 -11.32 -1.64
C LEU A 169 10.06 -10.73 -2.91
N ASN A 170 11.28 -11.13 -3.29
CA ASN A 170 11.91 -10.71 -4.54
C ASN A 170 11.15 -11.20 -5.79
N SER A 171 10.32 -12.23 -5.66
CA SER A 171 9.39 -12.67 -6.72
C SER A 171 8.07 -11.86 -6.77
N GLN A 172 7.72 -11.14 -5.70
CA GLN A 172 6.44 -10.45 -5.52
C GLN A 172 6.53 -8.97 -5.94
N SER A 173 6.76 -8.72 -7.22
CA SER A 173 7.02 -7.37 -7.75
C SER A 173 5.91 -6.36 -7.44
N ASN A 174 4.63 -6.79 -7.41
CA ASN A 174 3.50 -5.91 -7.12
C ASN A 174 3.58 -5.31 -5.70
N VAL A 175 3.83 -6.14 -4.69
CA VAL A 175 3.91 -5.70 -3.29
C VAL A 175 5.20 -4.91 -3.09
N MET A 176 6.32 -5.41 -3.60
CA MET A 176 7.61 -4.74 -3.44
C MET A 176 7.68 -3.37 -4.13
N LEU A 177 6.97 -3.17 -5.25
CA LEU A 177 6.86 -1.86 -5.88
C LEU A 177 6.22 -0.85 -4.92
N GLY A 178 5.13 -1.26 -4.24
CA GLY A 178 4.48 -0.44 -3.22
C GLY A 178 5.41 -0.14 -2.03
N VAL A 179 6.07 -1.17 -1.50
CA VAL A 179 7.00 -1.05 -0.38
C VAL A 179 8.14 -0.07 -0.69
N HIS A 180 8.86 -0.27 -1.79
CA HIS A 180 9.99 0.59 -2.14
C HIS A 180 9.56 2.02 -2.47
N SER A 181 8.41 2.20 -3.14
CA SER A 181 7.89 3.54 -3.44
C SER A 181 7.47 4.28 -2.16
N SER A 182 6.81 3.60 -1.21
CA SER A 182 6.43 4.21 0.06
C SER A 182 7.64 4.52 0.95
N LEU A 183 8.67 3.67 0.99
CA LEU A 183 9.92 3.97 1.68
C LEU A 183 10.64 5.18 1.07
N ALA A 184 10.71 5.24 -0.26
CA ALA A 184 11.27 6.41 -0.94
C ALA A 184 10.52 7.69 -0.51
N MET A 185 9.19 7.70 -0.63
CA MET A 185 8.39 8.86 -0.19
C MET A 185 8.67 9.27 1.26
N TRP A 186 8.82 8.32 2.18
CA TRP A 186 9.13 8.61 3.58
C TRP A 186 10.52 9.25 3.74
N PHE A 187 11.55 8.69 3.10
CA PHE A 187 12.90 9.28 3.13
C PHE A 187 12.96 10.68 2.51
N ALA A 188 12.15 10.94 1.47
CA ALA A 188 12.06 12.28 0.92
C ALA A 188 11.36 13.27 1.87
N GLN A 189 10.39 12.84 2.68
CA GLN A 189 9.80 13.69 3.74
C GLN A 189 10.85 14.10 4.77
N ASP A 190 11.80 13.22 5.08
CA ASP A 190 12.90 13.46 6.01
C ASP A 190 14.15 14.07 5.35
N SER A 191 14.06 14.47 4.07
CA SER A 191 15.19 15.01 3.28
C SER A 191 16.42 14.08 3.18
N GLN A 192 16.25 12.78 3.40
CA GLN A 192 17.30 11.76 3.27
C GLN A 192 17.40 11.27 1.82
N TRP A 193 17.88 12.13 0.92
CA TRP A 193 17.80 11.88 -0.52
C TRP A 193 18.64 10.70 -1.03
N ASN A 194 19.74 10.35 -0.37
CA ASN A 194 20.53 9.16 -0.73
C ASN A 194 19.72 7.86 -0.54
N LEU A 195 18.95 7.79 0.56
CA LEU A 195 18.06 6.65 0.83
C LEU A 195 16.82 6.69 -0.06
N PHE A 196 16.32 7.89 -0.38
CA PHE A 196 15.30 8.05 -1.43
C PHE A 196 15.77 7.43 -2.75
N GLU A 197 16.94 7.82 -3.27
CA GLU A 197 17.50 7.29 -4.53
C GLU A 197 17.60 5.76 -4.50
N HIS A 198 18.09 5.21 -3.39
CA HIS A 198 18.23 3.76 -3.20
C HIS A 198 16.89 3.03 -3.38
N HIS A 199 15.85 3.44 -2.65
CA HIS A 199 14.54 2.78 -2.73
C HIS A 199 13.81 3.10 -4.05
N PHE A 200 13.93 4.32 -4.56
CA PHE A 200 13.35 4.72 -5.83
C PHE A 200 13.92 3.93 -7.01
N SER A 201 15.23 3.67 -7.01
CA SER A 201 15.89 2.85 -8.03
C SER A 201 15.39 1.40 -8.01
N LYS A 202 15.23 0.81 -6.81
CA LYS A 202 14.61 -0.51 -6.65
C LYS A 202 13.17 -0.52 -7.17
N ALA A 203 12.35 0.48 -6.83
CA ALA A 203 10.99 0.61 -7.33
C ALA A 203 10.94 0.67 -8.86
N ARG A 204 11.82 1.46 -9.48
CA ARG A 204 11.91 1.60 -10.95
C ARG A 204 12.16 0.27 -11.67
N GLN A 205 13.02 -0.58 -11.12
CA GLN A 205 13.30 -1.91 -11.68
C GLN A 205 12.08 -2.85 -11.61
N LEU A 206 11.17 -2.62 -10.67
CA LEU A 206 9.99 -3.45 -10.45
C LEU A 206 8.81 -3.08 -11.35
N VAL A 207 8.70 -1.81 -11.78
CA VAL A 207 7.54 -1.32 -12.56
C VAL A 207 7.24 -2.19 -13.78
N LYS A 208 8.25 -2.62 -14.54
CA LYS A 208 8.03 -3.45 -15.74
C LYS A 208 7.51 -4.86 -15.44
N ARG A 209 7.61 -5.30 -14.18
CA ARG A 209 7.24 -6.64 -13.71
C ARG A 209 5.90 -6.67 -12.97
N THR A 210 5.22 -5.54 -12.81
CA THR A 210 3.91 -5.47 -12.15
C THR A 210 2.75 -5.64 -13.12
N ASN A 211 1.61 -6.08 -12.57
CA ASN A 211 0.38 -6.29 -13.33
C ASN A 211 -0.75 -5.36 -12.84
N ALA A 212 -1.96 -5.58 -13.33
CA ALA A 212 -3.15 -4.77 -13.02
C ALA A 212 -3.77 -5.07 -11.64
N SER A 213 -3.13 -5.91 -10.81
CA SER A 213 -3.62 -6.18 -9.46
C SER A 213 -3.70 -4.90 -8.62
N LEU A 214 -4.50 -4.94 -7.55
CA LEU A 214 -4.66 -3.83 -6.62
C LEU A 214 -3.31 -3.38 -6.03
N PHE A 215 -2.47 -4.33 -5.60
CA PHE A 215 -1.14 -4.03 -5.09
C PHE A 215 -0.23 -3.43 -6.17
N GLY A 216 -0.25 -3.99 -7.38
CA GLY A 216 0.53 -3.48 -8.51
C GLY A 216 0.11 -2.06 -8.90
N SER A 217 -1.19 -1.81 -9.00
CA SER A 217 -1.78 -0.51 -9.34
C SER A 217 -1.46 0.53 -8.26
N HIS A 218 -1.67 0.20 -6.98
CA HIS A 218 -1.30 1.08 -5.87
C HIS A 218 0.19 1.40 -5.86
N GLY A 219 1.05 0.38 -5.98
CA GLY A 219 2.49 0.58 -6.02
C GLY A 219 2.91 1.46 -7.18
N PHE A 220 2.26 1.33 -8.34
CA PHE A 220 2.52 2.17 -9.50
C PHE A 220 2.08 3.63 -9.27
N VAL A 221 0.95 3.87 -8.59
CA VAL A 221 0.56 5.22 -8.16
C VAL A 221 1.64 5.82 -7.25
N ARG A 222 2.07 5.12 -6.20
CA ARG A 222 3.15 5.58 -5.30
C ARG A 222 4.45 5.88 -6.03
N PHE A 223 4.80 5.03 -6.99
CA PHE A 223 5.96 5.24 -7.84
C PHE A 223 5.85 6.52 -8.67
N LEU A 224 4.67 6.79 -9.26
CA LEU A 224 4.42 8.04 -9.98
C LEU A 224 4.50 9.26 -9.06
N GLU A 225 4.08 9.15 -7.80
CA GLU A 225 4.26 10.21 -6.81
C GLU A 225 5.74 10.54 -6.57
N CYS A 226 6.59 9.51 -6.44
CA CYS A 226 8.03 9.68 -6.34
C CYS A 226 8.59 10.42 -7.56
N HIS A 227 8.15 10.07 -8.77
CA HIS A 227 8.56 10.77 -9.99
C HIS A 227 8.15 12.23 -10.01
N VAL A 228 6.91 12.55 -9.63
CA VAL A 228 6.43 13.93 -9.55
C VAL A 228 7.25 14.72 -8.52
N LEU A 229 7.55 14.12 -7.38
CA LEU A 229 8.39 14.72 -6.35
C LEU A 229 9.80 15.01 -6.87
N VAL A 230 10.39 14.06 -7.61
CA VAL A 230 11.70 14.21 -8.23
C VAL A 230 11.75 15.41 -9.17
N LEU A 231 10.75 15.53 -10.05
CA LEU A 231 10.64 16.67 -10.96
C LEU A 231 10.49 18.01 -10.24
N GLN A 232 9.81 18.03 -9.09
CA GLN A 232 9.45 19.29 -8.41
C GLN A 232 10.50 19.79 -7.42
N LYS A 233 11.22 18.90 -6.74
CA LYS A 233 12.00 19.26 -5.55
C LYS A 233 13.46 18.81 -5.57
N MET A 234 13.90 18.04 -6.56
CA MET A 234 15.23 17.46 -6.45
C MET A 234 16.32 18.53 -6.45
N PRO A 235 17.19 18.53 -5.43
CA PRO A 235 18.35 19.40 -5.43
C PRO A 235 19.31 18.98 -6.56
N GLU A 236 19.90 19.97 -7.21
CA GLU A 236 20.94 19.75 -8.23
C GLU A 236 22.09 18.92 -7.64
N GLY A 237 22.55 17.88 -8.34
CA GLY A 237 23.73 17.10 -7.97
C GLY A 237 23.53 15.95 -6.96
N VAL A 238 22.29 15.62 -6.58
CA VAL A 238 22.02 14.54 -5.60
C VAL A 238 22.02 13.14 -6.23
N PHE A 239 21.55 12.99 -7.47
CA PHE A 239 21.68 11.73 -8.19
C PHE A 239 23.08 11.60 -8.78
N MET A 240 23.94 10.83 -8.11
CA MET A 240 25.28 10.49 -8.64
C MET A 240 25.23 9.30 -9.60
N HIS A 241 24.19 8.44 -9.50
CA HIS A 241 24.15 7.15 -10.19
C HIS A 241 22.92 6.94 -11.09
N THR A 242 21.96 7.86 -11.08
CA THR A 242 20.71 7.73 -11.84
C THR A 242 20.51 8.93 -12.77
N PRO A 243 20.23 8.73 -14.08
CA PRO A 243 20.01 9.85 -14.99
C PRO A 243 18.83 10.72 -14.50
N PRO A 244 18.92 12.05 -14.67
CA PRO A 244 17.85 12.95 -14.27
C PRO A 244 16.55 12.56 -14.96
N GLU A 245 15.49 12.38 -14.17
CA GLU A 245 14.19 11.97 -14.70
C GLU A 245 13.58 13.08 -15.54
N THR A 246 13.14 12.73 -16.75
CA THR A 246 12.59 13.71 -17.68
C THR A 246 11.08 13.74 -17.57
N ARG A 247 10.49 14.92 -17.81
CA ARG A 247 9.05 15.09 -17.96
C ARG A 247 8.44 14.08 -18.94
N SER A 248 9.11 13.84 -20.07
CA SER A 248 8.69 12.90 -21.10
C SER A 248 8.62 11.47 -20.56
N GLN A 249 9.63 11.05 -19.80
CA GLN A 249 9.66 9.73 -19.19
C GLN A 249 8.52 9.53 -18.18
N THR A 250 8.26 10.52 -17.32
CA THR A 250 7.15 10.42 -16.35
C THR A 250 5.78 10.37 -17.05
N LEU A 251 5.59 11.11 -18.14
CA LEU A 251 4.35 11.04 -18.92
C LEU A 251 4.12 9.66 -19.55
N LYS A 252 5.19 9.00 -20.02
CA LYS A 252 5.11 7.61 -20.50
C LYS A 252 4.66 6.65 -19.42
N TYR A 253 5.14 6.81 -18.18
CA TYR A 253 4.66 5.99 -17.06
C TYR A 253 3.18 6.25 -16.73
N CYS A 254 2.69 7.49 -16.86
CA CYS A 254 1.26 7.76 -16.71
C CYS A 254 0.43 7.05 -17.80
N GLU A 255 0.89 7.08 -19.06
CA GLU A 255 0.23 6.36 -20.16
C GLU A 255 0.24 4.85 -19.96
N GLU A 256 1.39 4.31 -19.55
CA GLU A 256 1.54 2.90 -19.19
C GLU A 256 0.57 2.50 -18.08
N PHE A 257 0.44 3.31 -17.03
CA PHE A 257 -0.53 3.09 -15.96
C PHE A 257 -1.96 2.94 -16.49
N PHE A 258 -2.44 3.88 -17.32
CA PHE A 258 -3.81 3.80 -17.86
C PHE A 258 -4.02 2.58 -18.75
N SER A 259 -3.01 2.17 -19.52
CA SER A 259 -3.08 0.99 -20.38
C SER A 259 -3.05 -0.33 -19.60
N ARG A 260 -2.28 -0.38 -18.50
CA ARG A 260 -2.08 -1.59 -17.71
C ARG A 260 -3.16 -1.77 -16.65
N CYS A 261 -3.51 -0.72 -15.94
CA CYS A 261 -4.41 -0.75 -14.77
C CYS A 261 -5.88 -0.49 -15.16
N VAL A 262 -6.32 -1.01 -16.32
CA VAL A 262 -7.68 -0.82 -16.85
C VAL A 262 -8.78 -1.43 -15.97
N THR A 263 -8.45 -2.47 -15.21
CA THR A 263 -9.35 -3.17 -14.28
C THR A 263 -9.33 -2.59 -12.86
N CYS A 264 -8.56 -1.53 -12.61
CA CYS A 264 -8.45 -0.83 -11.33
C CYS A 264 -8.67 0.69 -11.46
N PRO A 265 -9.83 1.14 -12.00
CA PRO A 265 -10.09 2.56 -12.24
C PRO A 265 -10.17 3.44 -10.98
N VAL A 266 -10.27 2.84 -9.79
CA VAL A 266 -10.27 3.58 -8.51
C VAL A 266 -9.07 4.54 -8.35
N TYR A 267 -7.96 4.27 -9.03
CA TYR A 267 -6.74 5.09 -9.01
C TYR A 267 -6.59 6.06 -10.20
N HIS A 268 -7.47 5.98 -11.20
CA HIS A 268 -7.32 6.75 -12.45
C HIS A 268 -7.40 8.26 -12.23
N GLN A 269 -8.26 8.72 -11.32
CA GLN A 269 -8.35 10.13 -10.97
C GLN A 269 -7.02 10.63 -10.38
N TRP A 270 -6.45 9.90 -9.42
CA TRP A 270 -5.18 10.24 -8.79
C TRP A 270 -4.06 10.37 -9.82
N VAL A 271 -3.94 9.41 -10.74
CA VAL A 271 -2.92 9.46 -11.81
C VAL A 271 -3.19 10.59 -12.80
N SER A 272 -4.46 10.91 -13.08
CA SER A 272 -4.81 12.06 -13.92
C SER A 272 -4.35 13.38 -13.29
N GLU A 273 -4.49 13.52 -11.97
CA GLU A 273 -4.04 14.70 -11.23
C GLU A 273 -2.51 14.80 -11.18
N LEU A 274 -1.80 13.67 -11.00
CA LEU A 274 -0.34 13.61 -11.14
C LEU A 274 0.10 14.03 -12.55
N LYS A 275 -0.55 13.50 -13.60
CA LYS A 275 -0.30 13.88 -15.00
C LYS A 275 -0.52 15.39 -15.21
N ALA A 276 -1.59 15.95 -14.67
CA ALA A 276 -1.86 17.39 -14.74
C ALA A 276 -0.80 18.23 -13.99
N SER A 277 -0.29 17.74 -12.85
CA SER A 277 0.82 18.36 -12.13
C SER A 277 2.10 18.43 -12.98
N ILE A 278 2.45 17.34 -13.65
CA ILE A 278 3.62 17.25 -14.55
C ILE A 278 3.48 18.22 -15.73
N MET A 279 2.28 18.33 -16.30
CA MET A 279 2.02 19.25 -17.42
C MET A 279 2.12 20.72 -17.01
N ARG A 280 1.74 21.07 -15.78
CA ARG A 280 1.87 22.44 -15.24
C ARG A 280 3.32 22.81 -14.94
N TYR A 281 4.13 21.88 -14.47
CA TYR A 281 5.56 22.11 -14.19
C TYR A 281 6.29 22.65 -15.43
N GLY A 282 6.14 21.99 -16.59
CA GLY A 282 6.80 22.43 -17.81
C GLY A 282 6.26 23.75 -18.42
N LYS A 283 5.15 24.31 -17.93
CA LYS A 283 4.72 25.68 -18.25
C LYS A 283 5.37 26.73 -17.35
N ARG A 284 5.72 26.36 -16.11
CA ARG A 284 6.36 27.25 -15.14
C ARG A 284 7.84 27.46 -15.43
N GLU A 285 8.52 26.50 -16.06
CA GLU A 285 9.88 26.72 -16.61
C GLU A 285 9.90 27.73 -17.77
N SER A 286 8.78 27.92 -18.49
CA SER A 286 8.67 28.92 -19.57
C SER A 286 8.28 30.34 -19.11
N MET A 287 7.93 30.53 -17.84
CA MET A 287 7.61 31.85 -17.29
C MET A 287 8.43 32.09 -16.02
N SER A 288 9.33 33.07 -16.10
CA SER A 288 10.28 33.46 -15.05
C SER A 288 9.69 33.44 -13.64
N SER A 289 10.49 32.89 -12.73
CA SER A 289 10.26 32.60 -11.32
C SER A 289 9.90 33.81 -10.47
N THR A 290 8.76 33.74 -9.79
CA THR A 290 8.52 34.31 -8.45
C THR A 290 7.30 33.61 -7.86
N ASN A 291 7.52 32.61 -7.00
CA ASN A 291 6.66 32.27 -5.86
C ASN A 291 7.19 30.97 -5.22
N ILE A 292 7.89 31.13 -4.10
CA ILE A 292 8.30 30.04 -3.21
C ILE A 292 7.02 29.55 -2.52
N VAL A 293 6.48 28.44 -3.02
CA VAL A 293 5.37 27.72 -2.40
C VAL A 293 5.93 26.87 -1.25
N ARG A 294 5.24 26.86 -0.10
CA ARG A 294 5.62 26.09 1.10
C ARG A 294 5.81 24.59 0.79
N PRO A 295 6.62 23.86 1.58
CA PRO A 295 7.21 22.57 1.20
C PRO A 295 6.23 21.42 0.99
N PHE A 296 4.93 21.58 1.17
CA PHE A 296 3.95 20.51 1.05
C PHE A 296 2.65 20.94 0.37
N ASP A 297 2.64 21.99 -0.43
CA ASP A 297 1.51 22.31 -1.34
C ASP A 297 1.67 21.61 -2.70
N THR A 298 2.11 20.36 -2.67
CA THR A 298 2.02 19.47 -3.83
C THR A 298 0.57 19.03 -4.01
N CYS A 299 0.20 18.68 -5.25
CA CYS A 299 -1.12 18.12 -5.62
C CYS A 299 -1.66 17.12 -4.56
N LEU A 300 -0.75 16.34 -3.96
CA LEU A 300 -0.91 15.41 -2.84
C LEU A 300 -1.76 15.90 -1.67
N THR A 301 -1.65 17.17 -1.28
CA THR A 301 -2.35 17.70 -0.11
C THR A 301 -3.68 18.32 -0.52
N ARG A 302 -3.76 18.92 -1.71
CA ARG A 302 -5.04 19.43 -2.25
C ARG A 302 -6.05 18.33 -2.61
N ILE A 303 -5.61 17.21 -3.16
CA ILE A 303 -6.48 16.05 -3.45
C ILE A 303 -7.07 15.46 -2.16
N TRP A 304 -6.38 15.62 -1.03
CA TRP A 304 -6.75 14.99 0.25
C TRP A 304 -7.33 15.95 1.30
N ILE A 305 -7.09 17.27 1.21
CA ILE A 305 -7.54 18.32 2.15
C ILE A 305 -8.92 18.92 1.81
N GLU A 306 -9.53 18.65 0.65
CA GLU A 306 -10.89 19.16 0.33
C GLU A 306 -12.04 18.56 1.20
N GLY A 307 -11.73 17.87 2.29
CA GLY A 307 -12.67 17.58 3.38
C GLY A 307 -12.29 18.35 4.63
N GLU A 308 -13.14 19.30 5.01
CA GLU A 308 -13.10 20.13 6.24
C GLU A 308 -12.33 19.47 7.39
N PHE A 309 -11.16 20.00 7.76
CA PHE A 309 -10.59 19.89 9.11
C PHE A 309 -9.46 20.92 9.25
N LEU A 310 -9.85 22.20 9.34
CA LEU A 310 -9.10 23.22 10.04
C LEU A 310 -10.01 23.72 11.16
N GLU A 311 -9.43 23.89 12.35
CA GLU A 311 -10.07 24.33 13.59
C GLU A 311 -10.78 23.25 14.42
N GLU A 312 -10.02 22.34 15.06
CA GLU A 312 -10.39 21.88 16.42
C GLU A 312 -9.27 21.19 17.24
N ASN A 313 -8.09 20.92 16.67
CA ASN A 313 -7.03 20.19 17.40
C ASN A 313 -6.05 21.03 18.24
N ASN A 314 -6.35 22.31 18.51
CA ASN A 314 -5.49 23.16 19.36
C ASN A 314 -5.73 23.01 20.87
N SER A 315 -6.58 22.09 21.34
CA SER A 315 -6.85 21.90 22.77
C SER A 315 -6.23 20.63 23.38
N PHE A 316 -5.78 19.65 22.58
CA PHE A 316 -5.29 18.36 23.10
C PHE A 316 -3.77 18.27 23.32
N GLY A 317 -3.00 19.25 22.84
CA GLY A 317 -1.53 19.25 22.93
C GLY A 317 -0.93 19.81 24.23
N ARG A 318 -1.73 20.18 25.23
CA ARG A 318 -1.22 20.88 26.43
C ARG A 318 -0.81 19.99 27.61
N ASN A 319 -1.04 18.67 27.57
CA ASN A 319 -0.87 17.81 28.75
C ASN A 319 0.11 16.63 28.63
N LEU A 320 0.97 16.58 27.62
CA LEU A 320 2.07 15.59 27.61
C LEU A 320 3.38 16.30 27.27
N GLY A 321 4.09 16.68 28.32
CA GLY A 321 5.46 17.16 28.24
C GLY A 321 6.38 16.04 27.74
N ILE A 322 6.73 16.12 26.46
CA ILE A 322 7.83 15.32 25.88
C ILE A 322 8.95 16.31 25.60
N GLN A 323 9.95 16.31 26.48
CA GLN A 323 11.21 17.01 26.26
C GLN A 323 11.91 16.41 25.03
N ARG A 324 12.20 17.27 24.06
CA ARG A 324 13.12 17.05 22.96
C ARG A 324 14.50 16.73 23.52
N PHE A 325 15.11 15.63 23.06
CA PHE A 325 16.52 15.39 23.25
C PHE A 325 17.34 16.36 22.37
N ASP A 326 18.11 17.22 23.02
CA ASP A 326 19.24 17.93 22.43
C ASP A 326 20.57 17.31 22.93
N ARG A 327 21.40 16.95 21.95
CA ARG A 327 22.88 16.95 21.87
C ARG A 327 23.79 16.44 23.03
N VAL A 328 24.58 15.43 22.66
CA VAL A 328 26.08 15.31 22.72
C VAL A 328 26.82 15.81 23.98
N ALA A 329 27.48 14.90 24.71
CA ALA A 329 28.96 14.78 24.83
C ALA A 329 29.39 13.89 26.03
N ASP A 330 30.39 13.04 25.76
CA ASP A 330 31.46 12.50 26.63
C ASP A 330 31.18 12.05 28.07
N VAL A 331 31.43 10.77 28.38
CA VAL A 331 32.23 10.34 29.56
C VAL A 331 32.95 9.00 29.30
N LYS A 332 34.29 9.10 29.36
CA LYS A 332 35.36 8.19 29.84
C LYS A 332 35.09 6.70 30.09
N GLU A 333 36.05 5.92 29.58
CA GLU A 333 36.48 4.62 30.10
C GLU A 333 36.65 4.63 31.63
N ASN A 334 36.13 3.59 32.28
CA ASN A 334 36.81 2.94 33.39
C ASN A 334 36.51 1.44 33.31
N LYS A 335 37.60 0.67 33.25
CA LYS A 335 37.64 -0.77 33.52
C LYS A 335 37.18 -0.98 34.95
N ASP A 336 36.43 -2.06 35.18
CA ASP A 336 36.73 -2.98 36.29
C ASP A 336 36.15 -4.36 35.95
N GLU A 337 37.01 -5.35 36.18
CA GLU A 337 36.79 -6.78 36.03
C GLU A 337 35.90 -7.28 37.17
N GLU A 338 34.93 -8.18 36.89
CA GLU A 338 34.63 -9.28 37.81
C GLU A 338 33.77 -10.38 37.14
N GLU A 339 34.42 -11.54 37.01
CA GLU A 339 33.97 -12.93 36.94
C GLU A 339 32.48 -13.26 36.70
N ILE A 340 32.21 -13.83 35.52
CA ILE A 340 31.05 -14.71 35.30
C ILE A 340 31.45 -16.13 35.72
N LYS A 341 30.82 -16.62 36.79
CA LYS A 341 30.76 -18.06 37.10
C LYS A 341 29.69 -18.73 36.24
N ASP A 342 30.10 -19.83 35.64
CA ASP A 342 29.30 -20.84 34.97
C ASP A 342 28.06 -21.28 35.76
N CYS A 343 27.00 -21.62 35.03
CA CYS A 343 26.22 -22.83 35.32
C CYS A 343 25.49 -23.31 34.06
N VAL A 344 26.07 -24.36 33.48
CA VAL A 344 25.41 -25.32 32.58
C VAL A 344 24.47 -26.20 33.40
N CYS A 345 23.23 -26.35 32.93
CA CYS A 345 22.47 -27.61 32.81
C CYS A 345 21.18 -27.34 32.03
#